data_AF-A0A0C9YXG6-F1
#
_entry.id   AF-A0A0C9YXG6-F1
#
_cell.length_a   1.000
_cell.length_b   1.000
_cell.length_c   1.000
_cell.angle_alpha   90.00
_cell.angle_beta   90.00
_cell.angle_gamma   90.00
#
_symmetry.space_group_name_H-M   'P 1'
#
loop_
_entity.id
_entity.type
_entity.pdbx_description
1 polymer ?
#
loop_
_entity_poly.entity_id
_entity_poly.type
_entity_poly.pdbx_seq_one_letter_code
_entity_poly.pdbx_strand_id
1 'polypeptide(L)'
;MDPCQFDGSSFPHASILSKQEDLRPTRESSPSIRFWDREDWEKYLESPEGQTSKRGTLGYLEDEDGNPPSLKTGKAIRKLLRGGWAELVNRQLAPMSWGRLSASGRKFIHDLMENAYPMFRFATNSWKLDYLASTSYPAWRKVHLDENGRWKVRKVKGLKTEDDDDNDNDSAGEVSMKRKAMQHAFKTEGPDKKFKGMLLIHPCQMS
;
A
#
# COMPACT_ATOMS: atom_id res chain seq x y z
N MET A 1 41.26 64.32 -27.13
CA MET A 1 41.53 62.88 -26.97
C MET A 1 40.34 62.31 -26.24
N ASP A 2 39.50 61.58 -26.99
CA ASP A 2 38.20 61.02 -26.61
C ASP A 2 38.33 59.80 -25.68
N PRO A 3 37.27 59.47 -24.90
CA PRO A 3 37.23 58.31 -24.01
C PRO A 3 36.86 57.03 -24.78
N CYS A 4 37.60 55.95 -24.54
CA CYS A 4 37.36 54.66 -25.18
C CYS A 4 36.03 54.03 -24.71
N GLN A 5 35.14 53.85 -25.68
CA GLN A 5 33.97 52.97 -25.62
C GLN A 5 34.43 51.51 -25.49
N PHE A 6 33.80 50.76 -24.57
CA PHE A 6 33.85 49.31 -24.58
C PHE A 6 32.47 48.81 -25.02
N ASP A 7 32.42 48.30 -26.25
CA ASP A 7 31.21 47.73 -26.85
C ASP A 7 30.83 46.42 -26.17
N GLY A 8 29.54 46.31 -25.85
CA GLY A 8 28.93 45.06 -25.44
C GLY A 8 28.81 44.10 -26.61
N SER A 9 29.43 42.93 -26.50
CA SER A 9 29.11 41.79 -27.34
C SER A 9 28.88 40.55 -26.47
N SER A 10 27.60 40.18 -26.38
CA SER A 10 27.11 38.80 -26.37
C SER A 10 27.71 37.86 -25.32
N PHE A 11 27.12 37.86 -24.13
CA PHE A 11 27.16 36.67 -23.29
C PHE A 11 26.31 35.58 -23.97
N PRO A 12 26.83 34.36 -24.16
CA PRO A 12 26.04 33.29 -24.71
C PRO A 12 24.85 33.04 -23.80
N HIS A 13 23.66 33.07 -24.40
CA HIS A 13 22.39 32.72 -23.80
C HIS A 13 22.52 31.30 -23.25
N ALA A 14 22.87 31.21 -21.95
CA ALA A 14 22.87 29.97 -21.21
C ALA A 14 21.45 29.42 -21.34
N SER A 15 21.34 28.33 -22.07
CA SER A 15 20.14 27.55 -22.25
C SER A 15 19.36 27.52 -20.94
N ILE A 16 18.14 28.03 -20.98
CA ILE A 16 17.11 27.81 -19.97
C ILE A 16 16.80 26.31 -20.05
N LEU A 17 17.71 25.50 -19.52
CA LEU A 17 17.41 24.15 -19.09
C LEU A 17 16.51 24.38 -17.89
N SER A 18 15.21 24.29 -18.14
CA SER A 18 14.15 24.43 -17.16
C SER A 18 14.60 23.75 -15.88
N LYS A 19 14.95 24.55 -14.86
CA LYS A 19 14.87 24.12 -13.48
C LYS A 19 13.40 23.81 -13.27
N GLN A 20 13.02 22.58 -13.57
CA GLN A 20 11.76 22.03 -13.10
C GLN A 20 11.96 21.96 -11.59
N GLU A 21 11.62 23.05 -10.91
CA GLU A 21 11.52 23.04 -9.47
C GLU A 21 10.66 21.84 -9.10
N ASP A 22 11.14 21.08 -8.13
CA ASP A 22 10.51 19.90 -7.54
C ASP A 22 9.20 20.26 -6.79
N LEU A 23 8.37 21.11 -7.39
CA LEU A 23 7.08 21.48 -6.86
C LEU A 23 6.23 20.21 -6.86
N ARG A 24 5.81 19.83 -5.66
CA ARG A 24 4.86 18.76 -5.45
C ARG A 24 3.60 19.09 -6.27
N PRO A 25 3.08 18.16 -7.08
CA PRO A 25 1.84 18.39 -7.83
C PRO A 25 0.72 18.86 -6.91
N THR A 26 -0.09 19.80 -7.37
CA THR A 26 -1.29 20.27 -6.68
C THR A 26 -2.55 19.79 -7.41
N ARG A 27 -3.70 19.92 -6.75
CA ARG A 27 -5.00 19.52 -7.30
C ARG A 27 -5.33 20.27 -8.60
N GLU A 28 -4.87 21.51 -8.70
CA GLU A 28 -5.05 22.37 -9.87
C GLU A 28 -4.16 21.93 -11.03
N SER A 29 -2.92 21.50 -10.75
CA SER A 29 -1.99 21.05 -11.79
C SER A 29 -2.28 19.64 -12.31
N SER A 30 -3.02 18.83 -11.55
CA SER A 30 -3.33 17.44 -11.92
C SER A 30 -4.82 17.13 -11.66
N PRO A 31 -5.73 17.69 -12.47
CA PRO A 31 -7.18 17.58 -12.26
C PRO A 31 -7.73 16.16 -12.47
N SER A 32 -6.98 15.29 -13.16
CA SER A 32 -7.34 13.87 -13.38
C SER A 32 -7.26 13.04 -12.09
N ILE A 33 -6.46 13.49 -11.11
CA ILE A 33 -6.28 12.79 -9.84
C ILE A 33 -7.52 13.01 -8.96
N ARG A 34 -8.14 11.92 -8.53
CA ARG A 34 -9.38 11.92 -7.73
C ARG A 34 -9.11 11.88 -6.24
N PHE A 35 -8.08 11.14 -5.83
CA PHE A 35 -7.86 10.81 -4.42
C PHE A 35 -6.66 11.57 -3.86
N TRP A 36 -6.81 12.88 -3.65
CA TRP A 36 -5.74 13.71 -3.10
C TRP A 36 -5.58 13.51 -1.61
N ASP A 37 -6.70 13.33 -0.91
CA ASP A 37 -6.76 13.06 0.51
C ASP A 37 -7.29 11.65 0.79
N ARG A 38 -7.10 11.17 2.01
CA ARG A 38 -7.58 9.84 2.40
C ARG A 38 -9.10 9.78 2.40
N GLU A 39 -9.73 10.88 2.78
CA GLU A 39 -11.18 11.06 2.85
C GLU A 39 -11.83 10.97 1.45
N ASP A 40 -11.12 11.39 0.39
CA ASP A 40 -11.61 11.23 -0.99
C ASP A 40 -11.77 9.75 -1.35
N TRP A 41 -10.80 8.92 -0.95
CA TRP A 41 -10.82 7.49 -1.17
C TRP A 41 -11.90 6.79 -0.33
N GLU A 42 -12.05 7.18 0.93
CA GLU A 42 -13.08 6.61 1.82
C GLU A 42 -14.50 6.93 1.31
N LYS A 43 -14.76 8.20 0.92
CA LYS A 43 -16.02 8.59 0.28
C LYS A 43 -16.27 7.82 -1.02
N TYR A 44 -15.23 7.61 -1.81
CA TYR A 44 -15.34 6.82 -3.03
C TYR A 44 -15.79 5.39 -2.73
N LEU A 45 -15.18 4.73 -1.74
CA LEU A 45 -15.54 3.37 -1.34
C LEU A 45 -17.00 3.23 -0.88
N GLU A 46 -17.57 4.28 -0.29
CA GLU A 46 -18.96 4.33 0.14
C GLU A 46 -19.95 4.61 -1.01
N SER A 47 -19.46 5.19 -2.11
CA SER A 47 -20.30 5.53 -3.27
C SER A 47 -20.73 4.29 -4.08
N PRO A 48 -21.84 4.37 -4.86
CA PRO A 48 -22.23 3.30 -5.79
C PRO A 48 -21.14 2.94 -6.81
N GLU A 49 -20.33 3.93 -7.23
CA GLU A 49 -19.20 3.72 -8.13
C GLU A 49 -18.10 2.90 -7.46
N GLY A 50 -17.75 3.20 -6.21
CA GLY A 50 -16.73 2.45 -5.47
C GLY A 50 -17.17 1.02 -5.15
N GLN A 51 -18.44 0.82 -4.79
CA GLN A 51 -19.00 -0.51 -4.50
C GLN A 51 -18.95 -1.46 -5.70
N THR A 52 -19.03 -0.94 -6.93
CA THR A 52 -18.95 -1.73 -8.17
C THR A 52 -17.57 -1.69 -8.83
N SER A 53 -16.61 -1.01 -8.20
CA SER A 53 -15.29 -0.74 -8.75
C SER A 53 -14.43 -1.99 -8.88
N LYS A 54 -13.66 -2.05 -9.98
CA LYS A 54 -12.64 -3.08 -10.24
C LYS A 54 -11.21 -2.55 -10.06
N ARG A 55 -11.04 -1.38 -9.44
CA ARG A 55 -9.72 -0.71 -9.29
C ARG A 55 -8.72 -1.47 -8.39
N GLY A 56 -9.17 -2.49 -7.65
CA GLY A 56 -8.32 -3.37 -6.85
C GLY A 56 -7.79 -2.71 -5.56
N THR A 57 -6.90 -3.43 -4.86
CA THR A 57 -6.40 -3.02 -3.53
C THR A 57 -5.49 -1.79 -3.53
N LEU A 58 -4.94 -1.41 -4.69
CA LEU A 58 -4.16 -0.19 -4.88
C LEU A 58 -4.92 0.86 -5.69
N GLY A 59 -6.26 0.76 -5.76
CA GLY A 59 -7.10 1.61 -6.60
C GLY A 59 -7.08 3.11 -6.27
N TYR A 60 -6.54 3.47 -5.10
CA TYR A 60 -6.29 4.85 -4.67
C TYR A 60 -4.98 5.44 -5.21
N LEU A 61 -4.04 4.60 -5.65
CA LEU A 61 -2.87 5.06 -6.38
C LEU A 61 -3.32 5.37 -7.80
N GLU A 62 -3.03 6.57 -8.26
CA GLU A 62 -3.42 7.04 -9.59
C GLU A 62 -2.17 7.55 -10.30
N ASP A 63 -2.02 7.20 -11.57
CA ASP A 63 -1.06 7.84 -12.46
C ASP A 63 -1.55 9.22 -12.91
N GLU A 64 -0.78 9.90 -13.77
CA GLU A 64 -1.09 11.26 -14.22
C GLU A 64 -2.46 11.37 -14.92
N ASP A 65 -2.94 10.25 -15.47
CA ASP A 65 -4.22 10.15 -16.16
C ASP A 65 -5.38 9.73 -15.23
N GLY A 66 -5.13 9.56 -13.92
CA GLY A 66 -6.16 9.15 -12.97
C GLY A 66 -6.45 7.65 -12.97
N ASN A 67 -5.59 6.84 -13.59
CA ASN A 67 -5.76 5.40 -13.70
C ASN A 67 -5.03 4.64 -12.58
N PRO A 68 -5.61 3.55 -12.08
CA PRO A 68 -4.93 2.72 -11.09
C PRO A 68 -3.72 2.00 -11.69
N PRO A 69 -2.68 1.68 -10.88
CA PRO A 69 -1.53 0.93 -11.36
C PRO A 69 -1.95 -0.45 -11.86
N SER A 70 -1.33 -0.88 -12.96
CA SER A 70 -1.48 -2.25 -13.46
C SER A 70 -1.10 -3.28 -12.39
N LEU A 71 -1.58 -4.53 -12.52
CA LEU A 71 -1.20 -5.61 -11.60
C LEU A 71 0.32 -5.81 -11.52
N LYS A 72 1.02 -5.69 -12.66
CA LYS A 72 2.49 -5.79 -12.75
C LYS A 72 3.16 -4.67 -11.95
N THR A 73 2.71 -3.43 -12.15
CA THR A 73 3.20 -2.26 -11.42
C THR A 73 2.91 -2.38 -9.93
N GLY A 74 1.71 -2.79 -9.53
CA GLY A 74 1.34 -3.01 -8.14
C GLY A 74 2.15 -4.13 -7.44
N LYS A 75 2.60 -5.15 -8.18
CA LYS A 75 3.57 -6.13 -7.66
C LYS A 75 4.95 -5.49 -7.45
N ALA A 76 5.42 -4.71 -8.43
CA ALA A 76 6.72 -4.03 -8.37
C ALA A 76 6.80 -2.99 -7.23
N ILE A 77 5.74 -2.20 -7.02
CA ILE A 77 5.61 -1.26 -5.89
C ILE A 77 5.77 -1.98 -4.56
N ARG A 78 5.05 -3.09 -4.37
CA ARG A 78 5.14 -3.88 -3.12
C ARG A 78 6.51 -4.52 -2.94
N LYS A 79 7.16 -4.97 -4.02
CA LYS A 79 8.53 -5.52 -3.99
C LYS A 79 9.51 -4.45 -3.53
N LEU A 80 9.45 -3.25 -4.11
CA LEU A 80 10.32 -2.13 -3.72
C LEU A 80 10.10 -1.72 -2.26
N LEU A 81 8.84 -1.55 -1.83
CA LEU A 81 8.53 -1.16 -0.46
C LEU A 81 9.05 -2.16 0.58
N ARG A 82 8.92 -3.47 0.30
CA ARG A 82 9.48 -4.52 1.16
C ARG A 82 11.01 -4.48 1.20
N GLY A 83 11.66 -4.18 0.08
CA GLY A 83 13.11 -3.92 0.03
C GLY A 83 13.49 -2.72 0.89
N GLY A 84 12.71 -1.64 0.84
CA GLY A 84 12.88 -0.48 1.71
C GLY A 84 12.75 -0.84 3.19
N TRP A 85 11.79 -1.69 3.57
CA TRP A 85 11.69 -2.19 4.95
C TRP A 85 12.88 -3.04 5.36
N ALA A 86 13.39 -3.89 4.47
CA ALA A 86 14.61 -4.65 4.73
C ALA A 86 15.81 -3.72 4.99
N GLU A 87 15.93 -2.65 4.20
CA GLU A 87 16.98 -1.65 4.38
C GLU A 87 16.83 -0.89 5.71
N LEU A 88 15.60 -0.57 6.13
CA LEU A 88 15.37 -0.01 7.46
C LEU A 88 15.84 -0.94 8.58
N VAL A 89 15.66 -2.25 8.45
CA VAL A 89 16.13 -3.23 9.45
C VAL A 89 17.65 -3.25 9.50
N ASN A 90 18.30 -3.28 8.33
CA ASN A 90 19.77 -3.27 8.23
C ASN A 90 20.37 -2.00 8.86
N ARG A 91 19.67 -0.86 8.73
CA ARG A 91 20.05 0.42 9.34
C ARG A 91 19.63 0.56 10.81
N GLN A 92 18.97 -0.43 11.39
CA GLN A 92 18.40 -0.37 12.74
C GLN A 92 17.38 0.78 12.93
N LEU A 93 16.68 1.13 11.85
CA LEU A 93 15.63 2.16 11.82
C LEU A 93 14.22 1.57 11.71
N ALA A 94 14.10 0.25 11.52
CA ALA A 94 12.81 -0.41 11.37
C ALA A 94 11.99 -0.34 12.67
N PRO A 95 10.74 0.15 12.62
CA PRO A 95 9.95 0.33 13.82
C PRO A 95 9.15 -0.93 14.17
N MET A 96 8.75 -1.05 15.43
CA MET A 96 7.88 -2.13 15.89
C MET A 96 6.47 -2.07 15.29
N SER A 97 6.00 -0.87 15.01
CA SER A 97 4.76 -0.57 14.28
C SER A 97 5.02 0.57 13.32
N TRP A 98 4.35 0.58 12.16
CA TRP A 98 4.60 1.58 11.12
C TRP A 98 4.42 3.02 11.62
N GLY A 99 3.41 3.27 12.47
CA GLY A 99 3.17 4.59 13.06
C GLY A 99 4.29 5.10 13.99
N ARG A 100 5.23 4.24 14.41
CA ARG A 100 6.39 4.61 15.24
C ARG A 100 7.68 4.79 14.42
N LEU A 101 7.58 4.82 13.09
CA LEU A 101 8.73 5.06 12.22
C LEU A 101 9.37 6.41 12.53
N SER A 102 10.70 6.42 12.67
CA SER A 102 11.46 7.65 12.90
C SER A 102 11.34 8.61 11.72
N ALA A 103 11.59 9.90 11.94
CA ALA A 103 11.58 10.90 10.87
C ALA A 103 12.58 10.56 9.74
N SER A 104 13.77 10.05 10.08
CA SER A 104 14.79 9.63 9.11
C SER A 104 14.35 8.40 8.31
N GLY A 105 13.75 7.39 8.98
CA GLY A 105 13.23 6.21 8.31
C GLY A 105 12.04 6.53 7.40
N ARG A 106 11.17 7.44 7.85
CA ARG A 106 10.07 7.97 7.05
C ARG A 106 10.60 8.67 5.81
N LYS A 107 11.48 9.66 5.97
CA LYS A 107 12.11 10.36 4.84
C LYS A 107 12.72 9.38 3.84
N PHE A 108 13.49 8.41 4.31
CA PHE A 108 14.09 7.39 3.45
C PHE A 108 13.06 6.62 2.61
N ILE A 109 11.96 6.18 3.20
CA ILE A 109 10.92 5.43 2.47
C ILE A 109 10.16 6.33 1.50
N HIS A 110 9.85 7.56 1.89
CA HIS A 110 9.23 8.54 0.99
C HIS A 110 10.14 8.81 -0.21
N ASP A 111 11.40 9.15 0.01
CA ASP A 111 12.37 9.40 -1.05
C ASP A 111 12.52 8.16 -1.97
N LEU A 112 12.61 6.95 -1.40
CA LEU A 112 12.72 5.72 -2.18
C LEU A 112 11.50 5.49 -3.09
N MET A 113 10.30 5.66 -2.55
CA MET A 113 9.06 5.28 -3.22
C MET A 113 8.57 6.37 -4.18
N GLU A 114 8.65 7.65 -3.79
CA GLU A 114 8.22 8.78 -4.62
C GLU A 114 9.16 8.99 -5.83
N ASN A 115 10.46 8.69 -5.69
CA ASN A 115 11.39 8.74 -6.82
C ASN A 115 11.19 7.59 -7.82
N ALA A 116 10.85 6.39 -7.34
CA ALA A 116 10.62 5.23 -8.21
C ALA A 116 9.23 5.22 -8.86
N TYR A 117 8.22 5.75 -8.15
CA TYR A 117 6.82 5.74 -8.57
C TYR A 117 6.18 7.10 -8.29
N PRO A 118 6.18 8.02 -9.27
CA PRO A 118 5.66 9.38 -9.11
C PRO A 118 4.19 9.46 -8.64
N MET A 119 3.40 8.40 -8.82
CA MET A 119 2.02 8.29 -8.30
C MET A 119 1.88 8.53 -6.79
N PHE A 120 2.95 8.33 -6.01
CA PHE A 120 2.95 8.66 -4.58
C PHE A 120 3.03 10.17 -4.29
N ARG A 121 3.47 10.99 -5.27
CA ARG A 121 3.52 12.46 -5.17
C ARG A 121 2.12 13.08 -5.27
N PHE A 122 1.19 12.42 -5.96
CA PHE A 122 -0.23 12.81 -6.08
C PHE A 122 -1.02 12.51 -4.80
N ALA A 123 -0.62 13.12 -3.69
CA ALA A 123 -1.23 12.93 -2.39
C ALA A 123 -0.93 14.13 -1.50
N THR A 124 -1.90 14.54 -0.68
CA THR A 124 -1.67 15.44 0.44
C THR A 124 -0.95 14.69 1.56
N ASN A 125 0.10 15.30 2.13
CA ASN A 125 0.88 14.72 3.24
C ASN A 125 1.38 13.28 3.00
N SER A 126 1.52 12.89 1.72
CA SER A 126 1.92 11.55 1.29
C SER A 126 1.08 10.40 1.89
N TRP A 127 -0.22 10.65 2.13
CA TRP A 127 -1.12 9.69 2.79
C TRP A 127 -1.19 8.32 2.09
N LYS A 128 -1.05 8.29 0.75
CA LYS A 128 -1.12 7.07 -0.06
C LYS A 128 -0.03 6.07 0.34
N LEU A 129 1.20 6.54 0.50
CA LEU A 129 2.32 5.69 0.90
C LEU A 129 2.18 5.25 2.36
N ASP A 130 1.77 6.16 3.23
CA ASP A 130 1.51 5.84 4.63
C ASP A 130 0.41 4.81 4.82
N TYR A 131 -0.66 4.92 4.03
CA TYR A 131 -1.77 3.97 4.05
C TYR A 131 -1.32 2.59 3.54
N LEU A 132 -0.59 2.54 2.43
CA LEU A 132 -0.02 1.28 1.92
C LEU A 132 0.86 0.59 2.96
N ALA A 133 1.75 1.35 3.59
CA ALA A 133 2.68 0.79 4.54
C ALA A 133 2.00 0.41 5.86
N SER A 134 1.06 1.22 6.36
CA SER A 134 0.29 0.90 7.57
C SER A 134 -0.52 -0.40 7.46
N THR A 135 -1.07 -0.66 6.27
CA THR A 135 -1.87 -1.87 6.01
C THR A 135 -1.02 -3.11 5.74
N SER A 136 0.17 -2.94 5.16
CA SER A 136 0.98 -4.06 4.67
C SER A 136 2.16 -4.43 5.57
N TYR A 137 2.73 -3.45 6.30
CA TYR A 137 3.90 -3.64 7.15
C TYR A 137 3.68 -4.68 8.27
N PRO A 138 2.55 -4.69 9.00
CA PRO A 138 2.36 -5.65 10.10
C PRO A 138 2.46 -7.11 9.64
N ALA A 139 1.88 -7.44 8.49
CA ALA A 139 1.94 -8.78 7.92
C ALA A 139 3.38 -9.15 7.52
N TRP A 140 4.10 -8.24 6.86
CA TRP A 140 5.49 -8.48 6.49
C TRP A 140 6.39 -8.62 7.72
N ARG A 141 6.27 -7.72 8.71
CA ARG A 141 7.01 -7.76 9.98
C ARG A 141 6.81 -9.10 10.68
N LYS A 142 5.57 -9.55 10.80
CA LYS A 142 5.24 -10.83 11.46
C LYS A 142 5.97 -12.00 10.82
N VAL A 143 6.17 -11.99 9.51
CA VAL A 143 6.86 -13.07 8.79
C VAL A 143 8.38 -12.96 8.92
N HIS A 144 8.95 -11.76 8.90
CA HIS A 144 10.39 -11.56 8.73
C HIS A 144 11.15 -11.17 10.00
N LEU A 145 10.51 -10.52 10.97
CA LEU A 145 11.16 -9.93 12.13
C LEU A 145 10.69 -10.55 13.46
N ASP A 146 11.62 -10.67 14.39
CA ASP A 146 11.36 -11.11 15.76
C ASP A 146 10.66 -10.02 16.61
N GLU A 147 10.43 -10.33 17.88
CA GLU A 147 9.83 -9.40 18.85
C GLU A 147 10.71 -8.18 19.14
N ASN A 148 11.99 -8.22 18.76
CA ASN A 148 12.95 -7.14 18.93
C ASN A 148 13.17 -6.35 17.64
N GLY A 149 12.47 -6.67 16.54
CA GLY A 149 12.62 -5.99 15.26
C GLY A 149 13.85 -6.40 14.45
N ARG A 150 14.52 -7.50 14.83
CA ARG A 150 15.65 -8.07 14.09
C ARG A 150 15.18 -9.16 13.14
N TRP A 151 16.02 -9.49 12.15
CA TRP A 151 15.77 -10.62 11.26
C TRP A 151 15.53 -11.92 12.04
N LYS A 152 14.44 -12.62 11.70
CA LYS A 152 14.22 -13.97 12.21
C LYS A 152 15.29 -14.91 11.66
N VAL A 153 15.95 -15.63 12.57
CA VAL A 153 16.83 -16.74 12.19
C VAL A 153 15.98 -17.83 11.54
N ARG A 154 16.20 -18.09 10.26
CA ARG A 154 15.61 -19.26 9.61
C ARG A 154 16.20 -20.49 10.27
N LYS A 155 15.35 -21.31 10.90
CA LYS A 155 15.76 -22.61 11.42
C LYS A 155 16.03 -23.49 10.20
N VAL A 156 17.30 -23.57 9.78
CA VAL A 156 17.74 -24.44 8.68
C VAL A 156 17.37 -25.86 9.06
N LYS A 157 16.34 -26.39 8.41
CA LYS A 157 15.90 -27.76 8.62
C LYS A 157 16.70 -28.64 7.67
N GLY A 158 17.90 -29.02 8.10
CA GLY A 158 18.73 -30.05 7.46
C GLY A 158 19.38 -29.63 6.15
N LEU A 159 20.70 -29.48 6.19
CA LEU A 159 21.58 -29.33 5.04
C LEU A 159 21.44 -30.55 4.10
N LYS A 160 21.01 -30.32 2.86
CA LYS A 160 21.49 -31.06 1.69
C LYS A 160 21.98 -30.01 0.70
N THR A 161 23.26 -30.13 0.37
CA THR A 161 24.01 -29.32 -0.58
C THR A 161 23.54 -29.60 -2.00
N GLU A 162 23.71 -28.59 -2.87
CA GLU A 162 23.60 -28.60 -4.35
C GLU A 162 22.13 -28.58 -4.83
N ASP A 163 21.63 -27.59 -5.57
CA ASP A 163 22.20 -26.75 -6.63
C ASP A 163 21.58 -25.34 -6.64
N ASP A 164 22.28 -24.38 -7.25
CA ASP A 164 21.75 -23.07 -7.65
C ASP A 164 20.53 -23.25 -8.58
N ASP A 165 19.37 -22.77 -8.17
CA ASP A 165 18.27 -22.45 -9.09
C ASP A 165 17.41 -21.31 -8.53
N ASP A 166 17.64 -20.11 -9.06
CA ASP A 166 16.81 -18.92 -8.86
C ASP A 166 15.43 -19.16 -9.48
N ASN A 167 14.48 -19.69 -8.69
CA ASN A 167 13.09 -19.83 -9.12
C ASN A 167 12.16 -18.87 -8.38
N ASP A 168 12.12 -17.63 -8.88
CA ASP A 168 11.07 -16.64 -8.63
C ASP A 168 9.77 -17.11 -9.33
N ASN A 169 9.03 -18.05 -8.72
CA ASN A 169 7.69 -18.45 -9.18
C ASN A 169 6.66 -18.38 -8.04
N ASP A 170 5.86 -17.33 -8.05
CA ASP A 170 4.54 -17.35 -7.41
C ASP A 170 3.53 -16.69 -8.36
N SER A 171 3.20 -17.44 -9.42
CA SER A 171 2.01 -17.24 -10.23
C SER A 171 0.92 -18.23 -9.78
N ALA A 172 -0.18 -17.65 -9.32
CA ALA A 172 -1.56 -18.11 -9.52
C ALA A 172 -1.91 -19.58 -9.20
N GLY A 173 -2.54 -19.74 -8.03
CA GLY A 173 -3.84 -20.40 -7.92
C GLY A 173 -3.90 -21.92 -8.02
N GLU A 174 -4.10 -22.59 -6.88
CA GLU A 174 -5.08 -23.67 -6.81
C GLU A 174 -5.58 -23.93 -5.38
N VAL A 175 -6.90 -23.80 -5.27
CA VAL A 175 -7.88 -24.51 -4.43
C VAL A 175 -7.32 -25.42 -3.32
N SER A 176 -7.41 -24.94 -2.07
CA SER A 176 -7.37 -25.84 -0.92
C SER A 176 -8.72 -26.56 -0.81
N MET A 177 -8.75 -27.83 -1.22
CA MET A 177 -9.90 -28.71 -1.03
C MET A 177 -10.20 -28.88 0.47
N LYS A 178 -11.31 -28.31 0.94
CA LYS A 178 -11.88 -28.64 2.25
C LYS A 178 -13.12 -29.51 2.03
N ARG A 179 -13.03 -30.73 2.55
CA ARG A 179 -13.98 -31.85 2.37
C ARG A 179 -15.43 -31.43 2.62
N LYS A 180 -16.30 -31.65 1.64
CA LYS A 180 -17.77 -31.69 1.78
C LYS A 180 -18.19 -33.10 2.19
N ALA A 181 -19.08 -33.20 3.16
CA ALA A 181 -20.04 -34.30 3.24
C ALA A 181 -21.42 -33.65 3.38
N MET A 182 -22.23 -33.80 2.33
CA MET A 182 -23.60 -33.33 2.23
C MET A 182 -24.50 -34.56 2.22
N GLN A 183 -25.48 -34.61 3.13
CA GLN A 183 -26.68 -35.41 2.91
C GLN A 183 -27.88 -34.54 3.26
N HIS A 184 -28.55 -34.07 2.21
CA HIS A 184 -29.95 -33.72 2.24
C HIS A 184 -30.73 -35.02 2.02
N ALA A 185 -31.62 -35.38 2.94
CA ALA A 185 -32.74 -36.26 2.64
C ALA A 185 -33.98 -35.66 3.30
N PHE A 186 -34.88 -35.19 2.45
CA PHE A 186 -36.28 -34.93 2.72
C PHE A 186 -36.92 -36.14 3.42
N LYS A 187 -37.66 -35.93 4.51
CA LYS A 187 -38.93 -36.63 4.79
C LYS A 187 -39.73 -35.97 5.91
N THR A 188 -41.03 -36.11 5.74
CA THR A 188 -42.21 -35.47 6.32
C THR A 188 -42.56 -35.90 7.75
N GLU A 189 -43.30 -35.01 8.43
CA GLU A 189 -44.36 -35.24 9.43
C GLU A 189 -44.07 -35.94 10.79
N GLY A 190 -44.60 -35.32 11.86
CA GLY A 190 -45.11 -36.01 13.05
C GLY A 190 -44.30 -35.86 14.36
N PRO A 191 -44.94 -35.92 15.55
CA PRO A 191 -44.91 -34.77 16.47
C PRO A 191 -44.37 -35.03 17.89
N ASP A 192 -44.27 -33.91 18.61
CA ASP A 192 -44.34 -33.71 20.07
C ASP A 192 -43.18 -34.17 20.99
N LYS A 193 -42.70 -33.21 21.81
CA LYS A 193 -42.89 -33.10 23.28
C LYS A 193 -41.65 -32.52 23.99
N LYS A 194 -41.86 -31.33 24.59
CA LYS A 194 -41.40 -30.86 25.92
C LYS A 194 -39.88 -30.70 26.08
N PHE A 195 -39.33 -29.55 26.48
CA PHE A 195 -39.46 -28.89 27.79
C PHE A 195 -38.91 -27.45 27.62
N LYS A 196 -39.69 -26.40 27.91
CA LYS A 196 -39.75 -25.66 29.19
C LYS A 196 -38.40 -25.06 29.64
N GLY A 197 -38.27 -23.74 29.48
CA GLY A 197 -37.25 -22.90 30.11
C GLY A 197 -37.38 -21.44 29.66
N MET A 198 -37.99 -20.61 30.50
CA MET A 198 -38.47 -19.26 30.20
C MET A 198 -37.38 -18.25 29.80
N LEU A 199 -37.73 -17.43 28.81
CA LEU A 199 -37.20 -16.10 28.55
C LEU A 199 -38.09 -15.09 29.28
N LEU A 200 -37.51 -14.19 30.08
CA LEU A 200 -38.17 -12.94 30.47
C LEU A 200 -37.16 -11.79 30.36
N ILE A 201 -37.32 -10.97 29.32
CA ILE A 201 -36.86 -9.59 29.29
C ILE A 201 -38.14 -8.76 29.13
N HIS A 202 -38.52 -8.02 30.16
CA HIS A 202 -39.53 -6.96 30.05
C HIS A 202 -38.90 -5.74 29.37
N PRO A 203 -39.55 -5.11 28.37
CA PRO A 203 -39.25 -3.73 28.02
C PRO A 203 -40.08 -2.78 28.90
N CYS A 204 -39.37 -1.89 29.61
CA CYS A 204 -39.96 -0.70 30.22
C CYS A 204 -40.22 0.32 29.09
N GLN A 205 -41.47 0.77 28.94
CA GLN A 205 -41.81 1.95 28.15
C GLN A 205 -42.50 2.96 29.05
N MET A 206 -42.10 4.21 28.84
CA MET A 206 -42.50 5.40 29.53
C MET A 206 -43.97 5.76 29.26
N SER A 207 -44.67 6.23 30.29
CA SER A 207 -45.50 7.43 30.21
C SER A 207 -45.67 8.05 31.58
#